data_AF-A0A060BSA7-F1
#
_entry.id   AF-A0A060BSA7-F1
#
_cell.length_a   1.000
_cell.length_b   1.000
_cell.length_c   1.000
_cell.angle_alpha   90.00
_cell.angle_beta   90.00
_cell.angle_gamma   90.00
#
_symmetry.space_group_name_H-M   'P 1'
#
loop_
_entity.id
_entity.type
_entity.pdbx_description
1 polymer ?
#
loop_
_entity_poly.entity_id
_entity_poly.type
_entity_poly.pdbx_seq_one_letter_code
_entity_poly.pdbx_strand_id
1 'polypeptide(L)'
;TDATDKFLPHNYRHNFVVYSGTHDNDTTMGWYHESATDHERDHFRRYFHTDGHDAAWTLIDAAWRSIALLALAPLQDLLSLGADARMNLPGTSAGNWAWRFPADALSDFLKARLLETTLLYGRDPALYAGKGEEAGGQTGQDAAGVGGRQG
;
A
#
# COMPACT_ATOMS: atom_id res chain seq x y z
N THR A 1 18.62 5.45 -1.50
CA THR A 1 17.68 6.03 -2.49
C THR A 1 17.72 7.53 -2.37
N ASP A 2 17.51 8.22 -3.49
CA ASP A 2 17.37 9.67 -3.52
C ASP A 2 16.00 10.06 -2.95
N ALA A 3 15.94 11.11 -2.13
CA ALA A 3 14.70 11.61 -1.54
C ALA A 3 13.73 12.15 -2.60
N THR A 4 14.20 12.43 -3.82
CA THR A 4 13.34 12.90 -4.93
C THR A 4 12.59 11.78 -5.66
N ASP A 5 12.76 10.52 -5.26
CA ASP A 5 12.10 9.39 -5.91
C ASP A 5 10.56 9.52 -5.80
N LYS A 6 9.89 9.54 -6.95
CA LYS A 6 8.43 9.67 -7.07
C LYS A 6 7.66 8.52 -6.40
N PHE A 7 8.32 7.39 -6.12
CA PHE A 7 7.71 6.24 -5.45
C PHE A 7 7.75 6.33 -3.92
N LEU A 8 8.41 7.35 -3.35
CA LEU A 8 8.37 7.61 -1.92
C LEU A 8 7.07 8.35 -1.53
N PRO A 9 6.35 7.90 -0.47
CA PRO A 9 5.04 8.47 -0.08
C PRO A 9 4.96 9.99 0.09
N HIS A 10 6.04 10.65 0.52
CA HIS A 10 6.04 12.11 0.70
C HIS A 10 6.05 12.89 -0.63
N ASN A 11 6.29 12.22 -1.76
CA ASN A 11 6.30 12.80 -3.10
C ASN A 11 4.99 12.55 -3.88
N TYR A 12 4.01 11.84 -3.29
CA TYR A 12 2.75 11.55 -3.95
C TYR A 12 1.86 12.80 -4.10
N ARG A 13 0.93 12.74 -5.05
CA ARG A 13 -0.15 13.72 -5.21
C ARG A 13 -1.51 13.03 -5.00
N HIS A 14 -2.58 13.82 -4.85
CA HIS A 14 -3.90 13.27 -4.56
C HIS A 14 -4.38 12.27 -5.61
N ASN A 15 -4.36 12.64 -6.90
CA ASN A 15 -4.74 11.76 -8.00
C ASN A 15 -3.65 10.74 -8.32
N PHE A 16 -3.44 9.80 -7.40
CA PHE A 16 -2.43 8.75 -7.47
C PHE A 16 -3.03 7.43 -6.97
N VAL A 17 -2.60 6.34 -7.58
CA VAL A 17 -2.93 4.98 -7.14
C VAL A 17 -1.65 4.34 -6.63
N VAL A 18 -1.56 4.13 -5.32
CA VAL A 18 -0.42 3.47 -4.69
C VAL A 18 -0.72 1.99 -4.53
N TYR A 19 0.29 1.17 -4.80
CA TYR A 19 0.30 -0.26 -4.54
C TYR A 19 1.46 -0.58 -3.60
N SER A 20 1.30 -1.50 -2.64
CA SER A 20 2.46 -2.09 -1.94
C SER A 20 3.33 -2.89 -2.91
N GLY A 21 2.68 -3.58 -3.86
CA GLY A 21 3.26 -4.26 -5.00
C GLY A 21 2.19 -4.59 -6.04
N THR A 22 2.62 -4.97 -7.23
CA THR A 22 1.75 -5.48 -8.32
C THR A 22 1.93 -6.98 -8.48
N HIS A 23 1.17 -7.61 -9.39
CA HIS A 23 1.32 -9.04 -9.69
C HIS A 23 2.68 -9.41 -10.32
N ASP A 24 3.39 -8.45 -10.92
CA ASP A 24 4.73 -8.65 -11.52
C ASP A 24 5.87 -8.51 -10.51
N ASN A 25 5.57 -7.91 -9.35
CA ASN A 25 6.53 -7.77 -8.27
C ASN A 25 6.61 -9.08 -7.47
N ASP A 26 7.71 -9.23 -6.75
CA ASP A 26 7.75 -10.20 -5.66
C ASP A 26 6.78 -9.76 -4.53
N THR A 27 6.49 -10.65 -3.60
CA THR A 27 5.82 -10.25 -2.35
C THR A 27 6.75 -9.32 -1.58
N THR A 28 6.20 -8.47 -0.72
CA THR A 28 7.02 -7.54 0.08
C THR A 28 7.96 -8.31 1.01
N MET A 29 7.52 -9.42 1.59
CA MET A 29 8.38 -10.25 2.44
C MET A 29 9.46 -10.98 1.62
N GLY A 30 9.11 -11.52 0.45
CA GLY A 30 10.07 -12.12 -0.47
C GLY A 30 11.13 -11.11 -0.91
N TRP A 31 10.70 -9.90 -1.28
CA TRP A 31 11.61 -8.79 -1.56
C TRP A 31 12.52 -8.50 -0.35
N TYR A 32 11.94 -8.21 0.82
CA TYR A 32 12.71 -7.75 1.97
C TYR A 32 13.74 -8.79 2.46
N HIS A 33 13.36 -10.06 2.48
CA HIS A 33 14.19 -11.14 3.01
C HIS A 33 15.15 -11.76 1.99
N GLU A 34 14.77 -11.86 0.72
CA GLU A 34 15.51 -12.67 -0.26
C GLU A 34 16.27 -11.82 -1.29
N SER A 35 15.66 -10.74 -1.81
CA SER A 35 16.24 -10.00 -2.95
C SER A 35 16.69 -8.58 -2.65
N ALA A 36 16.20 -7.95 -1.58
CA ALA A 36 16.65 -6.64 -1.16
C ALA A 36 18.13 -6.67 -0.75
N THR A 37 18.84 -5.61 -1.09
CA THR A 37 20.20 -5.37 -0.61
C THR A 37 20.20 -4.84 0.82
N ASP A 38 21.33 -4.92 1.53
CA ASP A 38 21.45 -4.36 2.88
C ASP A 38 21.21 -2.85 2.91
N HIS A 39 21.61 -2.14 1.85
CA HIS A 39 21.37 -0.71 1.70
C HIS A 39 19.87 -0.40 1.53
N GLU A 40 19.13 -1.20 0.75
CA GLU A 40 17.68 -1.03 0.61
C GLU A 40 16.95 -1.34 1.93
N ARG A 41 17.33 -2.41 2.63
CA ARG A 41 16.78 -2.74 3.94
C ARG A 41 17.06 -1.66 4.98
N ASP A 42 18.27 -1.10 5.00
CA ASP A 42 18.62 0.02 5.88
C ASP A 42 17.78 1.27 5.57
N HIS A 43 17.67 1.62 4.29
CA HIS A 43 16.85 2.75 3.88
C HIS A 43 15.37 2.54 4.26
N PHE A 44 14.83 1.35 4.03
CA PHE A 44 13.47 0.97 4.42
C PHE A 44 13.21 1.20 5.91
N ARG A 45 14.07 0.65 6.78
CA ARG A 45 13.94 0.79 8.23
C ARG A 45 13.99 2.24 8.69
N ARG A 46 14.92 3.04 8.14
CA ARG A 46 15.05 4.46 8.50
C ARG A 46 13.88 5.29 7.98
N TYR A 47 13.44 5.06 6.75
CA TYR A 47 12.38 5.83 6.12
C TYR A 47 11.02 5.57 6.77
N PHE A 48 10.71 4.31 7.09
CA PHE A 48 9.45 3.94 7.71
C PHE A 48 9.49 3.93 9.25
N HIS A 49 10.67 4.10 9.85
CA HIS A 49 10.89 4.04 11.29
C HIS A 49 10.43 2.71 11.90
N THR A 50 10.96 1.62 11.35
CA THR A 50 10.60 0.23 11.71
C THR A 50 11.86 -0.61 11.90
N ASP A 51 11.74 -1.73 12.61
CA ASP A 51 12.76 -2.78 12.65
C ASP A 51 12.67 -3.71 11.42
N GLY A 52 11.58 -3.63 10.65
CA GLY A 52 11.32 -4.40 9.45
C GLY A 52 10.87 -5.84 9.69
N HIS A 53 10.39 -6.18 10.90
CA HIS A 53 9.86 -7.53 11.18
C HIS A 53 8.60 -7.85 10.35
N ASP A 54 7.77 -6.83 10.08
CA ASP A 54 6.56 -6.93 9.26
C ASP A 54 6.64 -5.93 8.10
N ALA A 55 7.54 -6.21 7.17
CA ALA A 55 7.80 -5.33 6.03
C ALA A 55 6.57 -5.15 5.14
N ALA A 56 5.77 -6.21 4.96
CA ALA A 56 4.53 -6.16 4.18
C ALA A 56 3.53 -5.16 4.78
N TRP A 57 3.21 -5.28 6.07
CA TRP A 57 2.29 -4.33 6.70
C TRP A 57 2.86 -2.93 6.86
N THR A 58 4.18 -2.80 7.00
CA THR A 58 4.82 -1.48 6.96
C THR A 58 4.54 -0.77 5.62
N LEU A 59 4.60 -1.47 4.48
CA LEU A 59 4.24 -0.90 3.18
C LEU A 59 2.73 -0.68 3.02
N ILE A 60 1.90 -1.57 3.54
CA ILE A 60 0.43 -1.39 3.56
C ILE A 60 0.07 -0.13 4.34
N ASP A 61 0.59 0.05 5.55
CA ASP A 61 0.35 1.24 6.37
C ASP A 61 0.88 2.51 5.69
N ALA A 62 2.03 2.42 5.01
CA ALA A 62 2.57 3.53 4.23
C ALA A 62 1.68 3.91 3.04
N ALA A 63 1.14 2.92 2.32
CA ALA A 63 0.19 3.13 1.24
C ALA A 63 -1.10 3.75 1.80
N TRP A 64 -1.65 3.19 2.88
CA TRP A 64 -2.89 3.66 3.50
C TRP A 64 -2.76 5.06 4.10
N ARG A 65 -1.64 5.42 4.74
CA ARG A 65 -1.47 6.76 5.30
C ARG A 65 -1.16 7.84 4.27
N SER A 66 -0.87 7.45 3.03
CA SER A 66 -0.46 8.39 1.98
C SER A 66 -1.61 9.27 1.48
N ILE A 67 -1.28 10.35 0.77
CA ILE A 67 -2.28 11.23 0.13
C ILE A 67 -2.92 10.62 -1.12
N ALA A 68 -2.49 9.43 -1.55
CA ALA A 68 -3.02 8.79 -2.76
C ALA A 68 -4.54 8.52 -2.65
N LEU A 69 -5.27 8.83 -3.73
CA LEU A 69 -6.70 8.59 -3.86
C LEU A 69 -7.05 7.11 -3.67
N LEU A 70 -6.24 6.20 -4.22
CA LEU A 70 -6.44 4.77 -4.04
C LEU A 70 -5.17 4.14 -3.49
N ALA A 71 -5.35 3.28 -2.48
CA ALA A 71 -4.30 2.43 -1.92
C ALA A 71 -4.71 0.97 -2.08
N LEU A 72 -3.82 0.16 -2.64
CA LEU A 72 -4.08 -1.23 -3.00
C LEU A 72 -2.93 -2.11 -2.50
N ALA A 73 -3.26 -3.31 -2.04
CA ALA A 73 -2.28 -4.30 -1.62
C ALA A 73 -2.65 -5.67 -2.22
N PRO A 74 -1.69 -6.42 -2.78
CA PRO A 74 -1.90 -7.82 -3.13
C PRO A 74 -2.27 -8.64 -1.88
N LEU A 75 -3.08 -9.68 -2.06
CA LEU A 75 -3.47 -10.54 -0.96
C LEU A 75 -2.26 -11.24 -0.31
N GLN A 76 -1.19 -11.49 -1.08
CA GLN A 76 0.06 -12.03 -0.56
C GLN A 76 0.70 -11.14 0.50
N ASP A 77 0.65 -9.81 0.33
CA ASP A 77 1.19 -8.85 1.30
C ASP A 77 0.29 -8.78 2.53
N LEU A 78 -1.04 -8.80 2.36
CA LEU A 78 -1.97 -8.86 3.49
C LEU A 78 -1.71 -10.10 4.37
N LEU A 79 -1.34 -11.21 3.75
CA LEU A 79 -0.99 -12.47 4.41
C LEU A 79 0.48 -12.57 4.84
N SER A 80 1.30 -11.53 4.58
CA SER A 80 2.74 -11.50 4.85
C SER A 80 3.51 -12.73 4.33
N LEU A 81 3.19 -13.19 3.11
CA LEU A 81 3.80 -14.39 2.50
C LEU A 81 5.14 -14.08 1.84
N GLY A 82 6.02 -15.08 1.78
CA GLY A 82 7.35 -15.02 1.15
C GLY A 82 7.33 -15.09 -0.39
N ALA A 83 8.49 -15.29 -1.01
CA ALA A 83 8.62 -15.30 -2.48
C ALA A 83 7.94 -16.50 -3.15
N ASP A 84 7.65 -17.56 -2.39
CA ASP A 84 6.89 -18.74 -2.83
C ASP A 84 5.44 -18.39 -3.22
N ALA A 85 4.92 -17.26 -2.75
CA ALA A 85 3.60 -16.74 -3.09
C ALA A 85 3.58 -15.77 -4.29
N ARG A 86 4.72 -15.54 -4.94
CA ARG A 86 4.82 -14.62 -6.08
C ARG A 86 3.85 -15.01 -7.21
N MET A 87 3.11 -14.03 -7.72
CA MET A 87 2.10 -14.28 -8.77
C MET A 87 2.75 -14.45 -10.15
N ASN A 88 3.63 -13.53 -10.53
CA ASN A 88 4.30 -13.54 -11.83
C ASN A 88 5.76 -13.10 -11.70
N LEU A 89 6.66 -13.78 -12.40
CA LEU A 89 8.04 -13.38 -12.63
C LEU A 89 8.21 -13.08 -14.14
N PRO A 90 8.21 -11.78 -14.53
CA PRO A 90 8.34 -11.40 -15.93
C PRO A 90 9.59 -11.99 -16.59
N GLY A 91 9.43 -12.48 -17.83
CA GLY A 91 10.52 -13.12 -18.59
C GLY A 91 10.66 -14.63 -18.38
N THR A 92 9.82 -15.24 -17.54
CA THR A 92 9.73 -16.70 -17.38
C THR A 92 8.48 -17.27 -18.03
N SER A 93 8.59 -18.47 -18.61
CA SER A 93 7.48 -19.12 -19.33
C SER A 93 6.68 -20.12 -18.49
N ALA A 94 7.14 -20.44 -17.28
CA ALA A 94 6.52 -21.44 -16.41
C ALA A 94 6.53 -20.98 -14.95
N GLY A 95 5.60 -21.48 -14.14
CA GLY A 95 5.50 -21.19 -12.71
C GLY A 95 4.72 -19.92 -12.34
N ASN A 96 4.21 -19.19 -13.32
CA ASN A 96 3.42 -17.96 -13.11
C ASN A 96 1.91 -18.25 -13.02
N TRP A 97 1.17 -17.32 -12.41
CA TRP A 97 -0.30 -17.31 -12.35
C TRP A 97 -0.93 -18.51 -11.64
N ALA A 98 -0.14 -19.21 -10.82
CA ALA A 98 -0.54 -20.43 -10.15
C ALA A 98 -0.84 -20.25 -8.65
N TRP A 99 -0.46 -19.10 -8.07
CA TRP A 99 -0.67 -18.85 -6.64
C TRP A 99 -2.16 -18.83 -6.29
N ARG A 100 -2.50 -19.49 -5.18
CA ARG A 100 -3.85 -19.59 -4.62
C ARG A 100 -3.74 -19.57 -3.10
N PHE A 101 -4.83 -19.15 -2.44
CA PHE A 101 -4.94 -19.18 -0.99
C PHE A 101 -6.13 -20.07 -0.56
N PRO A 102 -6.05 -20.72 0.61
CA PRO A 102 -7.18 -21.44 1.17
C PRO A 102 -8.20 -20.46 1.78
N ALA A 103 -9.47 -20.85 1.82
CA ALA A 103 -10.55 -19.95 2.24
C ALA A 103 -10.40 -19.45 3.70
N ASP A 104 -9.77 -20.25 4.55
CA ASP A 104 -9.50 -19.96 5.96
C ASP A 104 -8.29 -19.03 6.18
N ALA A 105 -7.51 -18.70 5.15
CA ALA A 105 -6.43 -17.72 5.25
C ALA A 105 -6.93 -16.32 5.63
N LEU A 106 -8.19 -16.01 5.29
CA LEU A 106 -8.85 -14.75 5.67
C LEU A 106 -9.37 -14.81 7.11
N SER A 107 -8.43 -14.89 8.06
CA SER A 107 -8.72 -14.96 9.48
C SER A 107 -9.41 -13.71 10.01
N ASP A 108 -10.10 -13.82 11.15
CA ASP A 108 -10.74 -12.67 11.79
C ASP A 108 -9.73 -11.65 12.28
N PHE A 109 -8.52 -12.10 12.66
CA PHE A 109 -7.39 -11.22 12.95
C PHE A 109 -7.02 -10.36 11.74
N LEU A 110 -6.90 -10.99 10.55
CA LEU A 110 -6.55 -10.26 9.32
C LEU A 110 -7.61 -9.21 8.96
N LYS A 111 -8.89 -9.60 9.04
CA LYS A 111 -10.01 -8.69 8.79
C LYS A 111 -10.01 -7.52 9.77
N ALA A 112 -9.79 -7.79 11.06
CA ALA A 112 -9.74 -6.76 12.09
C ALA A 112 -8.58 -5.79 11.87
N ARG A 113 -7.38 -6.30 11.55
CA ARG A 113 -6.20 -5.48 11.26
C ARG A 113 -6.42 -4.59 10.05
N LEU A 114 -6.94 -5.14 8.94
CA LEU A 114 -7.22 -4.34 7.74
C LEU A 114 -8.31 -3.28 8.00
N LEU A 115 -9.35 -3.63 8.76
CA LEU A 115 -10.40 -2.68 9.14
C LEU A 115 -9.82 -1.56 10.01
N GLU A 116 -9.01 -1.89 11.02
CA GLU A 116 -8.34 -0.93 11.88
C GLU A 116 -7.47 0.04 11.07
N THR A 117 -6.58 -0.47 10.20
CA THR A 117 -5.74 0.35 9.31
C THR A 117 -6.59 1.24 8.39
N THR A 118 -7.69 0.71 7.86
CA THR A 118 -8.61 1.45 6.98
C THR A 118 -9.30 2.59 7.72
N LEU A 119 -9.78 2.34 8.95
CA LEU A 119 -10.43 3.36 9.76
C LEU A 119 -9.43 4.41 10.27
N LEU A 120 -8.26 3.97 10.74
CA LEU A 120 -7.21 4.82 11.28
C LEU A 120 -6.75 5.88 10.27
N TYR A 121 -6.62 5.50 9.00
CA TYR A 121 -6.16 6.38 7.93
C TYR A 121 -7.29 6.99 7.09
N GLY A 122 -8.54 6.89 7.54
CA GLY A 122 -9.66 7.59 6.89
C GLY A 122 -9.99 7.05 5.49
N ARG A 123 -9.85 5.74 5.27
CA ARG A 123 -10.13 5.09 3.97
C ARG A 123 -11.49 4.40 3.90
N ASP A 124 -12.34 4.63 4.89
CA ASP A 124 -13.76 4.26 4.85
C ASP A 124 -14.61 5.51 4.54
N PRO A 125 -15.31 5.57 3.39
CA PRO A 125 -16.22 6.67 3.06
C PRO A 125 -17.28 6.96 4.13
N ALA A 126 -17.69 5.96 4.91
CA ALA A 126 -18.66 6.13 5.99
C ALA A 126 -18.17 7.09 7.08
N LEU A 127 -16.84 7.24 7.25
CA LEU A 127 -16.26 8.18 8.23
C LEU A 127 -16.52 9.65 7.89
N TYR A 128 -16.90 9.94 6.64
CA TYR A 128 -17.15 11.30 6.16
C TYR A 128 -18.65 11.60 5.98
N ALA A 129 -19.52 10.61 6.20
CA ALA A 129 -20.96 10.79 6.11
C ALA A 129 -21.42 11.88 7.11
N GLY A 130 -22.06 12.93 6.60
CA GLY A 130 -22.56 14.04 7.42
C GLY A 130 -21.50 15.03 7.92
N LYS A 131 -20.23 14.89 7.50
CA LYS A 131 -19.18 15.88 7.80
C LYS A 131 -19.08 16.93 6.68
N GLY A 132 -18.77 18.17 7.05
CA GLY A 132 -18.59 19.28 6.11
C GLY A 132 -17.26 19.23 5.35
N GLU A 133 -17.06 20.14 4.39
CA GLU A 133 -15.88 20.19 3.51
C GLU A 133 -14.53 20.28 4.26
N GLU A 134 -14.53 20.87 5.46
CA GLU A 134 -13.32 20.98 6.30
C GLU A 134 -12.92 19.67 7.00
N ALA A 135 -13.79 18.64 6.99
CA ALA A 135 -13.40 17.33 7.47
C ALA A 135 -12.44 16.71 6.46
N GLY A 136 -11.13 16.89 6.71
CA GLY A 136 -10.06 16.35 5.87
C GLY A 136 -10.28 14.86 5.56
N GLY A 137 -10.04 14.47 4.32
CA GLY A 137 -10.37 13.14 3.81
C GLY A 137 -10.53 13.14 2.29
N GLN A 138 -10.59 11.96 1.69
CA GLN A 138 -10.62 11.80 0.23
C GLN A 138 -11.85 12.43 -0.44
N THR A 139 -12.93 12.65 0.30
CA THR A 139 -14.20 13.22 -0.21
C THR A 139 -14.35 14.73 -0.02
N GLY A 140 -13.56 15.35 0.86
CA GLY A 140 -13.68 16.79 1.17
C GLY A 140 -12.97 17.72 0.19
N GLN A 141 -12.20 17.19 -0.76
CA GLN A 141 -11.31 17.97 -1.62
C GLN A 141 -11.80 18.12 -3.08
N ASP A 142 -12.85 17.40 -3.48
CA ASP A 142 -13.40 17.47 -4.84
C ASP A 142 -14.16 18.78 -5.13
N ALA A 143 -14.51 19.56 -4.10
CA ALA A 143 -15.21 20.84 -4.25
C ALA A 143 -14.29 22.01 -4.66
N ALA A 144 -12.96 21.88 -4.53
CA ALA A 144 -12.03 22.99 -4.80
C ALA A 144 -11.56 23.09 -6.28
N GLY A 145 -12.08 22.24 -7.17
CA GLY A 145 -11.60 22.14 -8.57
C GLY A 145 -12.35 22.98 -9.61
N VAL A 146 -13.48 23.62 -9.28
CA VAL A 146 -14.30 24.37 -10.25
C VAL A 146 -14.43 25.84 -9.83
N GLY A 147 -13.29 26.51 -9.66
CA GLY A 147 -13.20 27.93 -9.31
C GLY A 147 -12.57 28.76 -10.43
N GLY A 148 -13.40 29.25 -11.36
CA GLY A 148 -13.22 30.53 -12.06
C GLY A 148 -12.01 30.72 -12.99
N ARG A 149 -12.20 30.46 -14.29
CA ARG A 149 -11.65 31.35 -15.33
C ARG A 149 -12.78 32.26 -15.83
N GLN A 150 -12.87 33.44 -15.26
CA GLN A 150 -13.31 34.63 -15.96
C GLN A 150 -12.17 35.64 -15.89
N GLY A 151 -11.73 36.06 -17.06
CA GLY A 151 -10.58 36.94 -17.32
C GLY A 151 -10.24 36.85 -18.79
#